data_AF-A0A8W8MUE3-F1
#
_entry.id   AF-A0A8W8MUE3-F1
#
_cell.length_a   1.000
_cell.length_b   1.000
_cell.length_c   1.000
_cell.angle_alpha   90.00
_cell.angle_beta   90.00
_cell.angle_gamma   90.00
#
_symmetry.space_group_name_H-M   'P 1'
#
loop_
_entity.id
_entity.type
_entity.pdbx_description
1 polymer ?
#
loop_
_entity_poly.entity_id
_entity_poly.type
_entity_poly.pdbx_seq_one_letter_code
_entity_poly.pdbx_strand_id
1 'polypeptide(L)'
;GFFFAHVGWLLVKKHPDVREKGKGLDFSDLYADKIVMLQKRFYLPLMVTFCFVVPTVVPCVFWGESLWNAYFVAAILRYCVGLNATWSVNSFAHLWGMKPYDKRINPAENLSVVLSAVGEGFHNFHHTFPSDYATSEYGWHLNITTVFINCMYYLGQAYDMKKTPDRVVQMRKQRTGDGSS
;
A
#
# COMPACT_ATOMS: atom_id res chain seq x y z
N GLY A 1 11.97 9.47 12.72
CA GLY A 1 11.82 10.72 11.93
C GLY A 1 11.64 10.40 10.46
N PHE A 2 11.38 11.41 9.62
CA PHE A 2 11.00 11.24 8.20
C PHE A 2 11.91 10.27 7.43
N PHE A 3 13.22 10.51 7.40
CA PHE A 3 14.16 9.68 6.63
C PHE A 3 14.11 8.20 7.02
N PHE A 4 14.08 7.93 8.34
CA PHE A 4 13.98 6.56 8.84
C PHE A 4 12.67 5.89 8.39
N ALA A 5 11.54 6.59 8.49
CA ALA A 5 10.23 6.06 8.09
C ALA A 5 10.10 5.89 6.56
N HIS A 6 10.79 6.73 5.78
CA HIS A 6 10.77 6.64 4.32
C HIS A 6 11.63 5.48 3.81
N VAL A 7 12.94 5.47 4.10
CA VAL A 7 13.86 4.45 3.57
C VAL A 7 14.86 3.93 4.60
N GLY A 8 15.19 4.72 5.62
CA GLY A 8 16.27 4.37 6.55
C GLY A 8 16.04 3.05 7.31
N TRP A 9 14.80 2.65 7.55
CA TRP A 9 14.47 1.38 8.20
C TRP A 9 14.88 0.14 7.38
N LEU A 10 15.02 0.27 6.05
CA LEU A 10 15.54 -0.80 5.17
C LEU A 10 17.06 -0.90 5.19
N LEU A 11 17.74 0.14 5.66
CA LEU A 11 19.20 0.26 5.64
C LEU A 11 19.85 -0.18 6.96
N VAL A 12 19.05 -0.54 7.96
CA VAL A 12 19.52 -0.96 9.28
C VAL A 12 18.84 -2.25 9.73
N LYS A 13 19.44 -2.93 10.70
CA LYS A 13 18.78 -4.08 11.34
C LYS A 13 17.54 -3.59 12.09
N LYS A 14 16.46 -4.37 12.00
CA LYS A 14 15.22 -4.12 12.76
C LYS A 14 15.52 -4.13 14.27
N HIS A 15 14.84 -3.25 15.01
CA HIS A 15 14.91 -3.23 16.47
C HIS A 15 14.47 -4.58 17.07
N PRO A 16 15.10 -5.08 18.15
CA PRO A 16 14.73 -6.35 18.79
C PRO A 16 13.24 -6.50 19.08
N ASP A 17 12.57 -5.46 19.58
CA ASP A 17 11.13 -5.44 19.85
C ASP A 17 10.26 -5.81 18.65
N VAL A 18 10.67 -5.46 17.43
CA VAL A 18 9.92 -5.81 16.21
C VAL A 18 9.92 -7.34 16.04
N ARG A 19 11.03 -7.99 16.37
CA ARG A 19 11.15 -9.45 16.29
C ARG A 19 10.42 -10.12 17.44
N GLU A 20 10.48 -9.55 18.64
CA GLU A 20 9.82 -10.10 19.82
C GLU A 20 8.30 -10.02 19.71
N LYS A 21 7.75 -8.82 19.48
CA LYS A 21 6.31 -8.60 19.32
C LYS A 21 5.76 -9.29 18.09
N GLY A 22 6.56 -9.39 17.02
CA GLY A 22 6.18 -10.11 15.80
C GLY A 22 5.93 -11.60 16.01
N LYS A 23 6.50 -12.24 17.04
CA LYS A 23 6.22 -13.65 17.38
C LYS A 23 4.81 -13.86 17.94
N GLY A 24 4.19 -12.81 18.46
CA GLY A 24 2.82 -12.86 18.98
C GLY A 24 1.74 -12.70 17.90
N LEU A 25 2.12 -12.48 16.64
CA LEU A 25 1.19 -12.37 15.53
C LEU A 25 0.89 -13.76 14.94
N ASP A 26 -0.38 -14.00 14.63
CA ASP A 26 -0.81 -15.18 13.90
C ASP A 26 -0.63 -14.94 12.39
N PHE A 27 -0.05 -15.93 11.72
CA PHE A 27 0.18 -15.97 10.27
C PHE A 27 -0.29 -17.30 9.66
N SER A 28 -1.08 -18.07 10.41
CA SER A 28 -1.54 -19.41 10.01
C SER A 28 -2.35 -19.38 8.71
N ASP A 29 -3.12 -18.32 8.48
CA ASP A 29 -3.85 -18.02 7.25
C ASP A 29 -2.91 -17.89 6.04
N LEU A 30 -1.84 -17.10 6.16
CA LEU A 30 -0.85 -16.91 5.11
C LEU A 30 -0.06 -18.20 4.81
N TYR A 31 0.23 -19.00 5.83
CA TYR A 31 0.92 -20.29 5.66
C TYR A 31 0.03 -21.37 5.03
N ALA A 32 -1.29 -21.29 5.24
CA ALA A 32 -2.26 -22.19 4.64
C ALA A 32 -2.51 -21.86 3.14
N ASP A 33 -2.33 -20.60 2.74
CA ASP A 33 -2.49 -20.18 1.34
C ASP A 33 -1.34 -20.69 0.45
N LYS A 34 -1.67 -21.59 -0.47
CA LYS A 34 -0.71 -22.22 -1.38
C LYS A 34 -0.11 -21.23 -2.39
N ILE A 35 -0.85 -20.21 -2.81
CA ILE A 35 -0.37 -19.20 -3.76
C ILE A 35 0.63 -18.28 -3.09
N VAL A 36 0.33 -17.83 -1.87
CA VAL A 36 1.27 -17.05 -1.04
C VAL A 36 2.56 -17.85 -0.80
N MET A 37 2.44 -19.13 -0.44
CA MET A 37 3.60 -19.98 -0.18
C MET A 37 4.40 -20.32 -1.44
N LEU A 38 3.74 -20.42 -2.61
CA LEU A 38 4.40 -20.54 -3.91
C LEU A 38 5.23 -19.29 -4.22
N GLN A 39 4.61 -18.11 -4.08
CA GLN A 39 5.29 -16.83 -4.29
C GLN A 39 6.48 -16.68 -3.34
N LYS A 40 6.33 -17.05 -2.06
CA LYS A 40 7.40 -17.01 -1.08
C LYS A 40 8.56 -17.95 -1.45
N ARG A 41 8.27 -19.17 -1.91
CA ARG A 41 9.27 -20.17 -2.32
C ARG A 41 10.08 -19.71 -3.54
N PHE A 42 9.42 -19.06 -4.50
CA PHE A 42 10.02 -18.62 -5.76
C PHE A 42 10.22 -17.10 -5.83
N TYR A 43 10.31 -16.43 -4.68
CA TYR A 43 10.33 -14.96 -4.63
C TYR A 43 11.44 -14.35 -5.49
N LEU A 44 12.68 -14.83 -5.33
CA LEU A 44 13.83 -14.28 -6.08
C LEU A 44 13.69 -14.41 -7.60
N PRO A 45 13.43 -15.60 -8.18
CA PRO A 45 13.26 -15.70 -9.64
C PRO A 45 12.05 -14.90 -10.13
N LEU A 46 10.91 -14.96 -9.44
CA LEU A 46 9.72 -14.19 -9.82
C LEU A 46 9.99 -12.68 -9.79
N MET A 47 10.64 -12.19 -8.73
CA MET A 47 10.97 -10.78 -8.58
C MET A 47 11.92 -10.30 -9.68
N VAL A 48 13.00 -11.04 -9.95
CA VAL A 48 13.95 -10.64 -11.02
C VAL A 48 13.25 -10.64 -12.39
N THR A 49 12.46 -11.67 -12.68
CA THR A 49 11.75 -11.80 -13.96
C THR A 49 10.73 -10.68 -14.15
N PHE A 50 9.79 -10.51 -13.22
CA PHE A 50 8.67 -9.58 -13.41
C PHE A 50 9.03 -8.13 -13.09
N CYS A 51 10.02 -7.87 -12.23
CA CYS A 51 10.40 -6.51 -11.88
C CYS A 51 11.44 -5.91 -12.84
N PHE A 52 12.34 -6.73 -13.40
CA PHE A 52 13.46 -6.23 -14.22
C PHE A 52 13.51 -6.82 -15.63
N VAL A 53 13.39 -8.14 -15.80
CA VAL A 53 13.51 -8.76 -17.13
C VAL A 53 12.34 -8.38 -18.04
N VAL A 54 11.11 -8.62 -17.60
CA VAL A 54 9.90 -8.33 -18.41
C VAL A 54 9.80 -6.84 -18.76
N PRO A 55 9.94 -5.90 -17.81
CA PRO A 55 9.87 -4.47 -18.15
C PRO A 55 11.01 -3.98 -19.05
N THR A 56 12.13 -4.70 -19.11
CA THR A 56 13.25 -4.38 -20.03
C THR A 56 13.03 -5.00 -21.42
N VAL A 57 12.63 -6.27 -21.50
CA VAL A 57 12.54 -7.01 -22.76
C VAL A 57 11.32 -6.59 -23.58
N VAL A 58 10.17 -6.37 -22.93
CA VAL A 58 8.92 -6.02 -23.64
C VAL A 58 9.10 -4.76 -24.50
N PRO A 59 9.66 -3.65 -24.00
CA PRO A 59 9.90 -2.47 -24.84
C PRO A 59 10.81 -2.71 -26.04
N CYS A 60 11.89 -3.47 -25.84
CA CYS A 60 12.83 -3.79 -26.91
C CYS A 60 12.19 -4.63 -28.01
N VAL A 61 11.35 -5.60 -27.64
CA VAL A 61 10.74 -6.54 -28.60
C VAL A 61 9.55 -5.92 -29.33
N PHE A 62 8.66 -5.21 -28.63
CA PHE A 62 7.36 -4.82 -29.19
C PHE A 62 7.35 -3.46 -29.89
N TRP A 63 8.26 -2.54 -29.53
CA TRP A 63 8.34 -1.23 -30.18
C TRP A 63 9.77 -0.77 -30.44
N GLY A 64 10.74 -1.68 -30.40
CA GLY A 64 12.11 -1.43 -30.83
C GLY A 64 12.90 -0.48 -29.94
N GLU A 65 12.53 -0.34 -28.66
CA GLU A 65 13.25 0.51 -27.72
C GLU A 65 14.68 0.00 -27.49
N SER A 66 15.62 0.93 -27.31
CA SER A 66 17.00 0.57 -26.99
C SER A 66 17.08 -0.15 -25.64
N LEU A 67 17.98 -1.14 -25.54
CA LEU A 67 18.18 -1.89 -24.28
C LEU A 67 18.54 -0.96 -23.11
N TRP A 68 19.30 0.10 -23.38
CA TRP A 68 19.69 1.09 -22.39
C TRP A 68 18.48 1.81 -21.79
N ASN A 69 17.61 2.38 -22.63
CA ASN A 69 16.41 3.08 -22.18
C ASN A 69 15.43 2.12 -21.51
N ALA A 70 15.21 0.94 -22.10
CA ALA A 70 14.29 -0.04 -21.53
C ALA A 70 14.73 -0.48 -20.13
N TYR A 71 16.02 -0.73 -19.92
CA TYR A 71 16.53 -1.11 -18.60
C TYR A 71 16.49 0.05 -17.61
N PHE A 72 17.08 1.21 -17.93
CA PHE A 72 17.20 2.29 -16.94
C PHE A 72 15.89 3.05 -16.70
N VAL A 73 15.01 3.15 -17.70
CA VAL A 73 13.74 3.88 -17.58
C VAL A 73 12.60 2.93 -17.21
N ALA A 74 12.31 1.94 -18.06
CA ALA A 74 11.14 1.09 -17.88
C ALA A 74 11.28 0.07 -16.73
N ALA A 75 12.51 -0.35 -16.40
CA ALA A 75 12.76 -1.20 -15.24
C ALA A 75 13.21 -0.39 -14.00
N ILE A 76 14.40 0.25 -14.04
CA ILE A 76 15.01 0.85 -12.84
C ILE A 76 14.26 2.10 -12.36
N LEU A 77 14.06 3.12 -13.20
CA LEU A 77 13.38 4.34 -12.80
C LEU A 77 11.95 4.05 -12.35
N ARG A 78 11.20 3.26 -13.12
CA ARG A 78 9.85 2.80 -12.74
C ARG A 78 9.84 2.15 -11.36
N TYR A 79 10.79 1.24 -11.09
CA TYR A 79 10.90 0.57 -9.80
C TYR A 79 11.20 1.56 -8.67
N CYS A 80 12.17 2.46 -8.86
CA CYS A 80 12.52 3.50 -7.88
C CYS A 80 11.34 4.44 -7.59
N VAL A 81 10.60 4.87 -8.61
CA VAL A 81 9.40 5.71 -8.44
C VAL A 81 8.33 4.95 -7.65
N GLY A 82 8.07 3.69 -8.00
CA GLY A 82 7.11 2.85 -7.27
C GLY A 82 7.49 2.64 -5.80
N LEU A 83 8.78 2.44 -5.52
CA LEU A 83 9.29 2.35 -4.14
C LEU A 83 9.07 3.65 -3.37
N ASN A 84 9.45 4.81 -3.93
CA ASN A 84 9.30 6.10 -3.25
C ASN A 84 7.83 6.48 -3.04
N ALA A 85 6.96 6.17 -4.01
CA ALA A 85 5.51 6.31 -3.86
C ALA A 85 5.00 5.46 -2.68
N THR A 86 5.39 4.19 -2.60
CA THR A 86 5.00 3.29 -1.50
C THR A 86 5.55 3.79 -0.16
N TRP A 87 6.82 4.17 -0.11
CA TRP A 87 7.47 4.66 1.11
C TRP A 87 6.94 6.01 1.57
N SER A 88 6.31 6.79 0.68
CA SER A 88 5.66 8.04 1.04
C SER A 88 4.46 7.82 1.97
N VAL A 89 3.80 6.66 1.89
CA VAL A 89 2.73 6.27 2.83
C VAL A 89 3.29 6.16 4.25
N ASN A 90 4.45 5.51 4.41
CA ASN A 90 5.09 5.36 5.73
C ASN A 90 5.66 6.68 6.29
N SER A 91 6.03 7.63 5.44
CA SER A 91 6.66 8.88 5.85
C SER A 91 5.70 10.07 5.82
N PHE A 92 5.26 10.49 4.64
CA PHE A 92 4.42 11.67 4.47
C PHE A 92 3.05 11.49 5.13
N ALA A 93 2.39 10.35 4.91
CA ALA A 93 1.06 10.11 5.49
C ALA A 93 1.10 9.88 7.01
N HIS A 94 2.28 9.76 7.63
CA HIS A 94 2.42 9.70 9.10
C HIS A 94 2.87 11.02 9.74
N LEU A 95 3.20 12.04 8.95
CA LEU A 95 3.74 13.31 9.43
C LEU A 95 2.89 14.52 9.03
N TRP A 96 2.29 14.50 7.84
CA TRP A 96 1.53 15.63 7.31
C TRP A 96 0.18 15.19 6.76
N GLY A 97 -0.85 15.95 7.10
CA GLY A 97 -2.21 15.72 6.64
C GLY A 97 -3.24 16.00 7.73
N MET A 98 -4.49 15.70 7.40
CA MET A 98 -5.65 15.87 8.29
C MET A 98 -5.91 14.59 9.09
N LYS A 99 -6.57 14.68 10.24
CA LYS A 99 -6.92 13.52 11.08
C LYS A 99 -8.40 13.51 11.48
N PRO A 100 -9.31 13.42 10.49
CA PRO A 100 -10.75 13.56 10.72
C PRO A 100 -11.34 12.39 11.55
N TYR A 101 -10.70 11.22 11.60
CA TYR A 101 -11.23 10.04 12.30
C TYR A 101 -10.61 9.83 13.68
N ASP A 102 -9.29 9.94 13.79
CA ASP A 102 -8.59 9.84 15.07
C ASP A 102 -7.33 10.70 15.13
N LYS A 103 -7.39 11.79 15.89
CA LYS A 103 -6.25 12.70 16.09
C LYS A 103 -5.19 12.18 17.06
N ARG A 104 -5.47 11.10 17.79
CA ARG A 104 -4.58 10.52 18.82
C ARG A 104 -3.51 9.61 18.21
N ILE A 105 -3.68 9.23 16.95
CA ILE A 105 -2.73 8.41 16.19
C ILE A 105 -1.93 9.30 15.22
N ASN A 106 -0.75 8.84 14.81
CA ASN A 106 0.10 9.56 13.85
C ASN A 106 -0.40 9.61 12.39
N PRO A 107 -0.97 8.55 11.79
CA PRO A 107 -1.36 8.56 10.38
C PRO A 107 -2.41 9.62 10.09
N ALA A 108 -2.34 10.16 8.87
CA ALA A 108 -3.05 11.33 8.42
C ALA A 108 -3.57 11.11 6.99
N GLU A 109 -4.65 11.79 6.66
CA GLU A 109 -5.19 11.92 5.31
C GLU A 109 -4.29 12.85 4.49
N ASN A 110 -3.68 12.34 3.42
CA ASN A 110 -2.76 13.11 2.59
C ASN A 110 -3.04 12.91 1.10
N LEU A 111 -3.67 13.91 0.48
CA LEU A 111 -4.09 13.85 -0.93
C LEU A 111 -2.93 13.65 -1.91
N SER A 112 -1.75 14.22 -1.64
CA SER A 112 -0.57 14.01 -2.48
C SER A 112 -0.10 12.54 -2.44
N VAL A 113 -0.23 11.89 -1.29
CA VAL A 113 0.04 10.45 -1.14
C VAL A 113 -1.05 9.63 -1.82
N VAL A 114 -2.32 10.04 -1.74
CA VAL A 114 -3.43 9.37 -2.45
C VAL A 114 -3.13 9.29 -3.96
N LEU A 115 -2.70 10.39 -4.56
CA LEU A 115 -2.38 10.46 -5.98
C LEU A 115 -1.13 9.65 -6.36
N SER A 116 -0.09 9.67 -5.53
CA SER A 116 1.18 8.98 -5.84
C SER A 116 1.14 7.48 -5.54
N ALA A 117 0.37 7.05 -4.55
CA ALA A 117 0.25 5.65 -4.11
C ALA A 117 -1.13 5.03 -4.44
N VAL A 118 -1.80 5.52 -5.49
CA VAL A 118 -2.95 4.87 -6.12
C VAL A 118 -4.15 4.65 -5.16
N GLY A 119 -4.34 5.54 -4.19
CA GLY A 119 -5.45 5.47 -3.22
C GLY A 119 -5.01 5.26 -1.77
N GLU A 120 -3.76 4.89 -1.51
CA GLU A 120 -3.28 4.51 -0.16
C GLU A 120 -2.99 5.70 0.79
N GLY A 121 -3.27 6.94 0.35
CA GLY A 121 -3.04 8.15 1.16
C GLY A 121 -4.14 8.48 2.18
N PHE A 122 -5.23 7.72 2.21
CA PHE A 122 -6.30 7.87 3.22
C PHE A 122 -5.93 7.18 4.55
N HIS A 123 -4.76 7.53 5.09
CA HIS A 123 -4.08 6.70 6.08
C HIS A 123 -4.66 6.84 7.49
N ASN A 124 -5.29 7.97 7.84
CA ASN A 124 -5.97 8.13 9.12
C ASN A 124 -7.19 7.19 9.19
N PHE A 125 -7.97 7.10 8.10
CA PHE A 125 -9.08 6.16 7.96
C PHE A 125 -8.57 4.72 8.04
N HIS A 126 -7.58 4.36 7.21
CA HIS A 126 -7.04 3.00 7.15
C HIS A 126 -6.59 2.48 8.53
N HIS A 127 -5.85 3.27 9.30
CA HIS A 127 -5.43 2.85 10.65
C HIS A 127 -6.57 2.86 11.67
N THR A 128 -7.61 3.65 11.44
CA THR A 128 -8.79 3.68 12.32
C THR A 128 -9.71 2.48 12.06
N PHE A 129 -9.79 2.03 10.80
CA PHE A 129 -10.67 0.95 10.33
C PHE A 129 -9.91 -0.03 9.43
N PRO A 130 -8.94 -0.80 9.98
CA PRO A 130 -8.01 -1.61 9.19
C PRO A 130 -8.67 -2.80 8.46
N SER A 131 -9.90 -3.15 8.82
CA SER A 131 -10.69 -4.20 8.16
C SER A 131 -11.52 -3.72 6.98
N ASP A 132 -11.57 -2.41 6.71
CA ASP A 132 -12.32 -1.85 5.58
C ASP A 132 -11.57 -2.09 4.26
N TYR A 133 -12.21 -2.80 3.32
CA TYR A 133 -11.57 -3.19 2.06
C TYR A 133 -11.19 -1.98 1.19
N ALA A 134 -11.90 -0.87 1.32
CA ALA A 134 -11.71 0.29 0.45
C ALA A 134 -10.67 1.27 0.99
N THR A 135 -10.14 1.03 2.20
CA THR A 135 -9.12 1.85 2.89
C THR A 135 -9.40 3.35 2.99
N SER A 136 -10.62 3.80 2.64
CA SER A 136 -11.08 5.18 2.67
C SER A 136 -12.59 5.24 2.91
N GLU A 137 -13.09 6.36 3.45
CA GLU A 137 -14.54 6.62 3.53
C GLU A 137 -15.13 6.86 2.14
N TYR A 138 -14.38 7.52 1.25
CA TYR A 138 -14.83 7.98 -0.06
C TYR A 138 -14.93 6.88 -1.13
N GLY A 139 -14.58 5.64 -0.80
CA GLY A 139 -14.77 4.48 -1.66
C GLY A 139 -13.96 4.59 -2.95
N TRP A 140 -14.63 4.81 -4.09
CA TRP A 140 -14.03 4.86 -5.43
C TRP A 140 -13.45 6.23 -5.78
N HIS A 141 -13.82 7.30 -5.07
CA HIS A 141 -13.30 8.64 -5.34
C HIS A 141 -11.81 8.70 -4.95
N LEU A 142 -10.94 8.92 -5.94
CA LEU A 142 -9.48 8.98 -5.80
C LEU A 142 -8.83 7.70 -5.27
N ASN A 143 -9.52 6.56 -5.33
CA ASN A 143 -8.97 5.26 -4.95
C ASN A 143 -9.17 4.25 -6.07
N ILE A 144 -8.15 4.11 -6.91
CA ILE A 144 -8.14 3.21 -8.07
C ILE A 144 -8.13 1.74 -7.60
N THR A 145 -7.53 1.44 -6.45
CA THR A 145 -7.56 0.10 -5.84
C THR A 145 -9.00 -0.34 -5.54
N THR A 146 -9.81 0.52 -4.93
CA THR A 146 -11.24 0.23 -4.68
C THR A 146 -12.01 0.03 -5.97
N VAL A 147 -11.75 0.83 -7.01
CA VAL A 147 -12.36 0.64 -8.34
C VAL A 147 -12.02 -0.74 -8.91
N PHE A 148 -10.74 -1.13 -8.87
CA PHE A 148 -10.30 -2.44 -9.34
C PHE A 148 -10.98 -3.58 -8.57
N ILE A 149 -11.02 -3.52 -7.23
CA ILE A 149 -11.67 -4.54 -6.40
C ILE A 149 -13.18 -4.64 -6.73
N ASN A 150 -13.86 -3.50 -6.88
CA ASN A 150 -15.28 -3.49 -7.27
C ASN A 150 -15.50 -4.12 -8.65
N CYS A 151 -14.62 -3.86 -9.62
CA CYS A 151 -14.68 -4.54 -10.91
C CYS A 151 -14.52 -6.06 -10.75
N MET A 152 -13.56 -6.53 -9.93
CA MET A 152 -13.39 -7.95 -9.67
C MET A 152 -14.60 -8.56 -8.96
N TYR A 153 -15.27 -7.80 -8.08
CA TYR A 153 -16.53 -8.22 -7.46
C TYR A 153 -17.64 -8.42 -8.50
N TYR A 154 -17.83 -7.45 -9.42
CA TYR A 154 -18.83 -7.59 -10.48
C TYR A 154 -18.52 -8.73 -11.47
N LEU A 155 -17.25 -9.09 -11.64
CA LEU A 155 -16.82 -10.26 -12.42
C LEU A 155 -16.90 -11.58 -11.64
N GLY A 156 -17.30 -11.56 -10.36
CA GLY A 156 -17.36 -12.75 -9.50
C GLY A 156 -16.00 -13.28 -9.04
N GLN A 157 -14.92 -12.49 -9.20
CA GLN A 157 -13.55 -12.83 -8.78
C GLN A 157 -13.22 -12.37 -7.34
N ALA A 158 -14.03 -11.48 -6.78
CA ALA A 158 -13.94 -11.04 -5.38
C ALA A 158 -15.31 -11.09 -4.70
N TYR A 159 -15.34 -11.35 -3.40
CA TYR A 159 -16.55 -11.43 -2.57
C TYR A 159 -16.19 -11.20 -1.10
N ASP A 160 -17.20 -11.16 -0.21
CA ASP A 160 -17.05 -10.89 1.23
C ASP A 160 -16.27 -9.59 1.55
N MET A 161 -16.49 -8.56 0.73
CA MET A 161 -15.85 -7.26 0.91
C MET A 161 -16.39 -6.56 2.16
N LYS A 162 -15.51 -6.34 3.14
CA LYS A 162 -15.89 -5.74 4.42
C LYS A 162 -15.84 -4.22 4.34
N LYS A 163 -16.99 -3.55 4.49
CA LYS A 163 -17.10 -2.09 4.60
C LYS A 163 -17.52 -1.69 6.01
N THR A 164 -16.82 -0.73 6.60
CA THR A 164 -17.18 -0.15 7.89
C THR A 164 -18.50 0.62 7.74
N PRO A 165 -19.51 0.35 8.58
CA PRO A 165 -20.78 1.05 8.49
C PRO A 165 -20.62 2.55 8.74
N ASP A 166 -21.30 3.40 7.96
CA ASP A 166 -21.20 4.86 8.05
C ASP A 166 -21.48 5.38 9.46
N ARG A 167 -22.45 4.80 10.16
CA ARG A 167 -22.74 5.15 11.57
C ARG A 167 -21.52 4.98 12.47
N VAL A 168 -20.74 3.92 12.28
CA VAL A 168 -19.51 3.66 13.06
C VAL A 168 -18.44 4.69 12.71
N VAL A 169 -18.29 5.03 11.44
CA VAL A 169 -17.37 6.07 10.97
C VAL A 169 -17.72 7.42 11.60
N GLN A 170 -18.98 7.84 11.53
CA GLN A 170 -19.45 9.11 12.08
C GLN A 170 -19.29 9.19 13.60
N MET A 171 -19.65 8.12 14.34
CA MET A 171 -19.41 8.07 15.78
C MET A 171 -17.93 8.20 16.13
N ARG A 172 -17.03 7.62 15.31
CA ARG A 172 -15.59 7.73 15.55
C ARG A 172 -15.08 9.14 15.29
N LYS A 173 -15.49 9.78 14.19
CA LYS A 173 -15.18 11.19 13.89
C LYS A 173 -15.59 12.11 15.04
N GLN A 174 -16.82 11.98 15.55
CA GLN A 174 -17.31 12.78 16.67
C GLN A 174 -16.51 12.56 17.96
N ARG A 175 -16.07 11.32 18.21
CA ARG A 175 -15.38 10.95 19.45
C ARG A 175 -13.90 11.33 19.45
N THR A 176 -13.20 11.17 18.32
CA THR A 176 -11.74 11.28 18.26
C THR A 176 -11.18 12.11 17.10
N GLY A 177 -12.03 12.62 16.21
CA GLY A 177 -11.60 13.46 15.11
C GLY A 177 -10.99 14.80 15.57
N ASP A 178 -10.20 15.40 14.68
CA ASP A 178 -9.68 16.76 14.82
C ASP A 178 -10.65 17.85 14.33
N GLY A 179 -11.78 17.47 13.74
CA GLY A 179 -12.78 18.41 13.20
C GLY A 179 -12.54 18.81 11.74
N SER A 180 -11.48 18.31 11.11
CA SER A 180 -11.34 18.35 9.65
C SER A 180 -12.36 17.40 8.99
N SER A 181 -12.65 17.62 7.70
CA SER A 181 -13.55 16.80 6.88
C SER A 181 -12.80 16.18 5.71
#